data_AF-A0AAD7SY10-F1
#
_entry.id   AF-A0AAD7SY10-F1
#
_cell.length_a   1.000
_cell.length_b   1.000
_cell.length_c   1.000
_cell.angle_alpha   90.00
_cell.angle_beta   90.00
_cell.angle_gamma   90.00
#
_symmetry.space_group_name_H-M   'P 1'
#
loop_
_entity.id
_entity.type
_entity.pdbx_description
1 polymer ?
#
loop_
_entity_poly.entity_id
_entity_poly.type
_entity_poly.pdbx_seq_one_letter_code
_entity_poly.pdbx_strand_id
1 'polypeptide(L)'
;MLRITPRLTLLQKTLSGLADIQNVSQTLDKLNLIDLNGHGEQKYIDPAQVYKPCADPDMPVKKKRKSSGSEDPGLRRCKISSSFCRTQAPSRLMSPEDHFSSKKCLSWFYEYAAPDEVVGPEGMEKFCEDIGVEPENIIMLVLAWKLEAPNMGFFTKEEWIKGMTSLQCDSTESLQGKLDYLRSQLNDLAVFKNIYRYAFDFARDKDQRSLDMDTAKSMLALLLGRTWPLFPVFHQFLEQSKYKVMNKDQWYNVLEFSRTVHADLSNYDEDGAWPVLLDEFVEWQKARLSL
;
A
#
# COMPACT_ATOMS: atom_id res chain seq x y z
N MET A 1 25.81 -24.20 -12.31
CA MET A 1 25.39 -24.08 -10.90
C MET A 1 25.31 -22.61 -10.55
N LEU A 2 24.11 -22.03 -10.52
CA LEU A 2 23.92 -20.66 -10.03
C LEU A 2 23.96 -20.67 -8.50
N ARG A 3 24.69 -19.73 -7.89
CA ARG A 3 24.81 -19.63 -6.44
C ARG A 3 23.54 -18.98 -5.89
N ILE A 4 22.74 -19.75 -5.16
CA ILE A 4 21.61 -19.21 -4.38
C ILE A 4 22.21 -18.26 -3.33
N THR A 5 21.85 -16.99 -3.39
CA THR A 5 22.33 -15.95 -2.46
C THR A 5 21.68 -16.09 -1.09
N PRO A 6 22.42 -15.85 0.02
CA PRO A 6 21.93 -16.07 1.39
C PRO A 6 20.76 -15.17 1.83
N ARG A 7 20.31 -14.21 1.00
CA ARG A 7 19.07 -13.45 1.23
C ARG A 7 17.80 -14.28 1.05
N LEU A 8 17.74 -15.19 0.06
CA LEU A 8 16.56 -16.05 -0.14
C LEU A 8 16.31 -16.95 1.07
N THR A 9 17.37 -17.46 1.70
CA THR A 9 17.27 -18.30 2.90
C THR A 9 16.80 -17.57 4.15
N LEU A 10 16.75 -16.22 4.15
CA LEU A 10 16.18 -15.46 5.25
C LEU A 10 14.67 -15.31 5.06
N LEU A 11 14.22 -14.83 3.88
CA LEU A 11 12.81 -14.79 3.50
C LEU A 11 12.14 -16.16 3.67
N GLN A 12 12.74 -17.23 3.16
CA GLN A 12 12.17 -18.58 3.26
C GLN A 12 12.06 -19.07 4.71
N LYS A 13 12.94 -18.63 5.62
CA LYS A 13 12.85 -18.92 7.06
C LYS A 13 11.82 -18.06 7.79
N THR A 14 11.68 -16.79 7.42
CA THR A 14 10.65 -15.91 7.97
C THR A 14 9.26 -16.39 7.54
N LEU A 15 9.09 -16.72 6.26
CA LEU A 15 7.84 -17.27 5.71
C LEU A 15 7.52 -18.67 6.29
N SER A 16 8.50 -19.58 6.38
CA SER A 16 8.27 -20.89 7.01
C SER A 16 7.95 -20.77 8.50
N GLY A 17 8.66 -19.90 9.23
CA GLY A 17 8.42 -19.65 10.65
C GLY A 17 7.03 -19.08 10.93
N LEU A 18 6.55 -18.15 10.09
CA LEU A 18 5.19 -17.62 10.18
C LEU A 18 4.12 -18.69 9.85
N ALA A 19 4.35 -19.53 8.84
CA ALA A 19 3.47 -20.64 8.49
C ALA A 19 3.40 -21.70 9.61
N ASP A 20 4.52 -22.05 10.22
CA ASP A 20 4.58 -22.99 11.36
C ASP A 20 3.86 -22.42 12.59
N ILE A 21 4.02 -21.13 12.89
CA ILE A 21 3.34 -20.45 14.00
C ILE A 21 1.82 -20.36 13.75
N GLN A 22 1.37 -20.05 12.53
CA GLN A 22 -0.06 -20.06 12.19
C GLN A 22 -0.67 -21.46 12.28
N ASN A 23 0.05 -22.50 11.84
CA ASN A 23 -0.40 -23.89 12.00
C ASN A 23 -0.54 -24.29 13.47
N VAL A 24 0.38 -23.86 14.34
CA VAL A 24 0.28 -24.08 15.79
C VAL A 24 -0.92 -23.33 16.40
N SER A 25 -1.15 -22.06 16.03
CA SER A 25 -2.31 -21.29 16.49
C SER A 25 -3.64 -21.94 16.07
N GLN A 26 -3.78 -22.28 14.79
CA GLN A 26 -5.00 -22.94 14.27
C GLN A 26 -5.22 -24.33 14.89
N THR A 27 -4.15 -25.01 15.34
CA THR A 27 -4.27 -26.28 16.05
C THR A 27 -4.70 -26.07 17.51
N LEU A 28 -4.22 -25.01 18.17
CA LEU A 28 -4.67 -24.63 19.52
C LEU A 28 -6.14 -24.19 19.54
N ASP A 29 -6.59 -23.43 18.54
CA ASP A 29 -8.01 -23.04 18.42
C ASP A 29 -8.93 -24.24 18.20
N LYS A 30 -8.49 -25.24 17.43
CA LYS A 30 -9.21 -26.52 17.25
C LYS A 30 -9.22 -27.40 18.50
N LEU A 31 -8.23 -27.25 19.38
CA LEU A 31 -8.16 -27.99 20.66
C LEU A 31 -9.00 -27.34 21.78
N ASN A 32 -9.31 -26.05 21.67
CA ASN A 32 -10.17 -25.33 22.62
C ASN A 32 -11.68 -25.46 22.36
N LEU A 33 -12.09 -26.17 21.30
CA LEU A 33 -13.50 -26.29 20.88
C LEU A 33 -14.06 -27.73 20.99
N ILE A 34 -13.68 -28.46 22.06
CA ILE A 34 -14.23 -29.78 22.37
C ILE A 34 -14.78 -29.80 23.81
N ASP A 35 -16.07 -30.09 23.90
CA ASP A 35 -16.95 -30.09 25.07
C ASP A 35 -16.36 -30.41 26.47
N LEU A 36 -16.77 -29.58 27.44
CA LEU A 36 -17.20 -30.08 28.76
C LEU A 36 -18.62 -29.57 29.06
N ASN A 37 -19.55 -30.53 29.09
CA ASN A 37 -20.99 -30.33 29.23
C ASN A 37 -21.42 -30.15 30.71
N GLY A 38 -22.46 -29.35 31.01
CA GLY A 38 -22.87 -29.10 32.42
C GLY A 38 -24.12 -28.22 32.60
N HIS A 39 -25.29 -28.86 32.77
CA HIS A 39 -26.62 -28.25 32.90
C HIS A 39 -26.86 -27.22 34.03
N GLY A 40 -27.85 -26.33 33.80
CA GLY A 40 -28.64 -25.67 34.85
C GLY A 40 -29.86 -24.91 34.29
N GLU A 41 -31.08 -25.31 34.63
CA GLU A 41 -32.32 -24.62 34.19
C GLU A 41 -32.74 -23.45 35.11
N GLN A 42 -33.43 -22.44 34.55
CA GLN A 42 -34.87 -22.18 34.75
C GLN A 42 -35.34 -20.72 35.08
N LYS A 43 -36.51 -20.36 34.48
CA LYS A 43 -37.58 -19.40 34.89
C LYS A 43 -37.46 -17.87 34.67
N TYR A 44 -38.43 -17.36 33.88
CA TYR A 44 -39.24 -16.11 34.08
C TYR A 44 -38.47 -14.75 33.89
N ILE A 45 -38.98 -13.63 33.32
CA ILE A 45 -40.33 -13.07 33.03
C ILE A 45 -40.32 -12.23 31.70
N ASP A 46 -41.45 -12.13 31.01
CA ASP A 46 -41.78 -11.11 29.96
C ASP A 46 -42.61 -9.95 30.58
N PRO A 47 -42.34 -8.67 30.24
CA PRO A 47 -43.38 -7.94 29.50
C PRO A 47 -42.86 -6.91 28.47
N ALA A 48 -43.06 -7.24 27.20
CA ALA A 48 -44.03 -6.61 26.29
C ALA A 48 -43.97 -5.08 25.95
N GLN A 49 -44.00 -4.83 24.62
CA GLN A 49 -44.42 -3.60 23.90
C GLN A 49 -43.41 -2.42 23.92
N VAL A 50 -43.24 -1.57 22.89
CA VAL A 50 -44.23 -0.77 22.12
C VAL A 50 -43.64 -0.30 20.75
N TYR A 51 -44.35 -0.60 19.65
CA TYR A 51 -44.49 0.15 18.36
C TYR A 51 -43.35 0.32 17.30
N LYS A 52 -43.81 0.32 16.04
CA LYS A 52 -43.22 0.68 14.73
C LYS A 52 -44.08 1.83 14.11
N PRO A 53 -43.86 2.35 12.88
CA PRO A 53 -42.68 2.93 12.21
C PRO A 53 -43.04 4.28 11.49
N CYS A 54 -42.34 4.63 10.38
CA CYS A 54 -42.66 5.68 9.36
C CYS A 54 -42.39 7.16 9.74
N ALA A 55 -42.09 8.10 8.80
CA ALA A 55 -41.74 8.05 7.37
C ALA A 55 -41.06 9.37 6.92
N ASP A 56 -40.44 9.40 5.72
CA ASP A 56 -40.03 10.62 5.00
C ASP A 56 -41.22 11.51 4.61
N PRO A 57 -40.98 12.81 4.32
CA PRO A 57 -41.37 13.29 2.98
C PRO A 57 -40.48 14.36 2.32
N ASP A 58 -40.15 14.07 1.05
CA ASP A 58 -40.28 14.91 -0.16
C ASP A 58 -39.44 16.20 -0.41
N MET A 59 -39.13 16.40 -1.69
CA MET A 59 -38.48 17.59 -2.27
C MET A 59 -39.50 18.66 -2.71
N PRO A 60 -39.00 19.85 -3.15
CA PRO A 60 -39.62 20.46 -4.33
C PRO A 60 -38.64 20.97 -5.40
N VAL A 61 -39.02 20.74 -6.66
CA VAL A 61 -38.39 21.25 -7.90
C VAL A 61 -39.07 22.55 -8.36
N LYS A 62 -38.31 23.50 -8.96
CA LYS A 62 -38.70 24.56 -9.97
C LYS A 62 -37.50 25.54 -10.14
N LYS A 63 -37.24 26.26 -11.24
CA LYS A 63 -37.83 26.33 -12.60
C LYS A 63 -36.85 26.98 -13.61
N LYS A 64 -37.11 26.78 -14.91
CA LYS A 64 -36.40 27.26 -16.12
C LYS A 64 -36.76 28.71 -16.51
N ARG A 65 -35.84 29.48 -17.12
CA ARG A 65 -36.15 30.63 -18.03
C ARG A 65 -35.08 30.81 -19.14
N LYS A 66 -35.45 31.47 -20.25
CA LYS A 66 -34.76 31.54 -21.56
C LYS A 66 -34.76 33.00 -22.10
N SER A 67 -33.90 33.26 -23.12
CA SER A 67 -33.95 34.34 -24.17
C SER A 67 -33.30 35.70 -23.83
N SER A 68 -32.70 36.50 -24.75
CA SER A 68 -32.47 36.39 -26.22
C SER A 68 -31.58 37.51 -26.81
N GLY A 69 -30.94 37.28 -27.98
CA GLY A 69 -30.54 38.29 -28.99
C GLY A 69 -29.02 38.29 -29.34
N SER A 70 -28.52 38.01 -30.56
CA SER A 70 -28.68 38.67 -31.90
C SER A 70 -27.71 39.88 -32.07
N GLU A 71 -26.93 40.12 -33.13
CA GLU A 71 -26.91 39.68 -34.55
C GLU A 71 -25.47 39.61 -35.17
N ASP A 72 -25.33 39.02 -36.37
CA ASP A 72 -24.14 38.96 -37.27
C ASP A 72 -24.39 39.91 -38.48
N PRO A 73 -23.38 40.54 -39.14
CA PRO A 73 -22.83 39.92 -40.36
C PRO A 73 -21.36 40.24 -40.74
N GLY A 74 -20.66 39.26 -41.33
CA GLY A 74 -20.19 39.45 -42.72
C GLY A 74 -18.68 39.51 -43.06
N LEU A 75 -18.09 38.33 -43.31
CA LEU A 75 -17.25 37.99 -44.48
C LEU A 75 -16.08 38.91 -44.92
N ARG A 76 -14.84 38.36 -44.88
CA ARG A 76 -13.96 38.28 -46.08
C ARG A 76 -13.25 36.92 -46.18
N ARG A 77 -13.10 36.45 -47.42
CA ARG A 77 -12.54 35.14 -47.82
C ARG A 77 -11.09 35.30 -48.28
N CYS A 78 -10.24 34.30 -48.01
CA CYS A 78 -9.10 33.96 -48.87
C CYS A 78 -8.92 32.43 -48.96
N LYS A 79 -8.67 31.93 -50.17
CA LYS A 79 -8.26 30.55 -50.47
C LYS A 79 -6.92 30.61 -51.19
N ILE A 80 -5.91 29.84 -50.76
CA ILE A 80 -4.81 29.36 -51.61
C ILE A 80 -4.53 27.91 -51.22
N SER A 81 -4.28 27.06 -52.22
CA SER A 81 -3.98 25.63 -52.08
C SER A 81 -2.52 25.34 -52.40
N SER A 82 -1.86 24.50 -51.58
CA SER A 82 -0.74 23.62 -51.97
C SER A 82 -0.28 22.86 -50.71
N SER A 83 -0.56 21.57 -50.53
CA SER A 83 0.11 20.42 -51.18
C SER A 83 1.60 20.27 -50.84
N PHE A 84 1.89 19.74 -49.65
CA PHE A 84 3.09 18.96 -49.40
C PHE A 84 2.76 17.79 -48.46
N CYS A 85 2.87 16.56 -48.97
CA CYS A 85 2.75 15.36 -48.15
C CYS A 85 4.02 15.19 -47.30
N ARG A 86 3.86 15.00 -45.99
CA ARG A 86 4.91 14.44 -45.13
C ARG A 86 4.34 13.24 -44.39
N THR A 87 4.93 12.08 -44.64
CA THR A 87 4.54 10.79 -44.07
C THR A 87 4.55 10.87 -42.54
N GLN A 88 3.39 10.67 -41.91
CA GLN A 88 3.31 10.33 -40.49
C GLN A 88 3.11 8.82 -40.38
N ALA A 89 3.87 8.18 -39.50
CA ALA A 89 3.61 6.80 -39.11
C ALA A 89 2.21 6.70 -38.50
N PRO A 90 1.50 5.56 -38.66
CA PRO A 90 0.15 5.43 -38.14
C PRO A 90 0.18 5.47 -36.61
N SER A 91 -0.37 6.55 -36.04
CA SER A 91 -0.88 6.52 -34.68
C SER A 91 -1.80 5.30 -34.55
N ARG A 92 -1.52 4.40 -33.59
CA ARG A 92 -2.43 3.29 -33.29
C ARG A 92 -3.82 3.87 -33.08
N LEU A 93 -4.77 3.47 -33.93
CA LEU A 93 -6.18 3.61 -33.63
C LEU A 93 -6.42 2.84 -32.34
N MET A 94 -6.80 3.55 -31.27
CA MET A 94 -7.23 2.88 -30.04
C MET A 94 -8.48 2.07 -30.37
N SER A 95 -8.45 0.80 -30.00
CA SER A 95 -9.52 -0.16 -30.28
C SER A 95 -10.67 0.10 -29.30
N PRO A 96 -11.94 -0.21 -29.66
CA PRO A 96 -13.02 -0.27 -28.68
C PRO A 96 -12.77 -1.25 -27.51
N GLU A 97 -11.72 -2.07 -27.58
CA GLU A 97 -11.25 -2.98 -26.52
C GLU A 97 -10.39 -2.32 -25.43
N ASP A 98 -9.96 -1.05 -25.58
CA ASP A 98 -9.06 -0.36 -24.63
C ASP A 98 -9.76 0.15 -23.34
N HIS A 99 -10.92 -0.41 -22.97
CA HIS A 99 -11.68 -0.04 -21.78
C HIS A 99 -11.65 -1.12 -20.71
N PHE A 100 -11.45 -0.72 -19.45
CA PHE A 100 -11.42 -1.60 -18.28
C PHE A 100 -12.66 -2.51 -18.23
N SER A 101 -12.41 -3.82 -18.17
CA SER A 101 -13.44 -4.85 -18.02
C SER A 101 -13.39 -5.49 -16.64
N SER A 102 -14.40 -5.20 -15.80
CA SER A 102 -14.53 -5.80 -14.46
C SER A 102 -14.53 -7.34 -14.49
N LYS A 103 -15.11 -7.95 -15.54
CA LYS A 103 -15.07 -9.42 -15.72
C LYS A 103 -13.66 -9.93 -16.02
N LYS A 104 -12.88 -9.20 -16.82
CA LYS A 104 -11.48 -9.55 -17.13
C LYS A 104 -10.60 -9.38 -15.89
N CYS A 105 -10.76 -8.27 -15.17
CA CYS A 105 -10.07 -8.01 -13.90
C CYS A 105 -10.35 -9.09 -12.83
N LEU A 106 -11.58 -9.62 -12.77
CA LEU A 106 -11.94 -10.72 -11.87
C LEU A 106 -11.36 -12.06 -12.35
N SER A 107 -11.36 -12.34 -13.65
CA SER A 107 -10.68 -13.53 -14.19
C SER A 107 -9.20 -13.51 -13.83
N TRP A 108 -8.55 -12.36 -14.02
CA TRP A 108 -7.13 -12.14 -13.73
C TRP A 108 -6.79 -12.31 -12.24
N PHE A 109 -7.68 -11.89 -11.32
CA PHE A 109 -7.54 -12.16 -9.89
C PHE A 109 -7.45 -13.68 -9.59
N TYR A 110 -8.33 -14.48 -10.18
CA TYR A 110 -8.35 -15.94 -9.99
C TYR A 110 -7.18 -16.68 -10.67
N GLU A 111 -6.31 -15.99 -11.42
CA GLU A 111 -5.04 -16.58 -11.88
C GLU A 111 -3.97 -16.65 -10.77
N TYR A 112 -4.18 -15.93 -9.66
CA TYR A 112 -3.28 -15.87 -8.50
C TYR A 112 -3.95 -16.27 -7.18
N ALA A 113 -5.27 -16.19 -7.08
CA ALA A 113 -5.99 -16.47 -5.85
C ALA A 113 -6.05 -17.97 -5.53
N ALA A 114 -5.92 -18.30 -4.25
CA ALA A 114 -6.13 -19.64 -3.71
C ALA A 114 -7.64 -19.95 -3.55
N PRO A 115 -8.04 -21.19 -3.21
CA PRO A 115 -9.45 -21.58 -3.09
C PRO A 115 -10.28 -20.84 -2.03
N ASP A 116 -9.64 -20.06 -1.16
CA ASP A 116 -10.25 -19.17 -0.16
C ASP A 116 -10.58 -17.75 -0.71
N GLU A 117 -10.42 -17.53 -2.01
CA GLU A 117 -10.55 -16.23 -2.68
C GLU A 117 -9.57 -15.16 -2.19
N VAL A 118 -8.35 -15.55 -1.81
CA VAL A 118 -7.25 -14.64 -1.43
C VAL A 118 -6.00 -14.91 -2.28
N VAL A 119 -5.35 -13.85 -2.77
CA VAL A 119 -3.98 -13.94 -3.31
C VAL A 119 -3.02 -13.95 -2.13
N GLY A 120 -2.63 -15.13 -1.66
CA GLY A 120 -1.60 -15.31 -0.63
C GLY A 120 -0.16 -15.27 -1.17
N PRO A 121 0.85 -15.58 -0.35
CA PRO A 121 2.27 -15.46 -0.72
C PRO A 121 2.68 -16.16 -2.03
N GLU A 122 2.23 -17.40 -2.27
CA GLU A 122 2.54 -18.13 -3.51
C GLU A 122 1.94 -17.44 -4.76
N GLY A 123 0.70 -16.96 -4.64
CA GLY A 123 0.05 -16.18 -5.69
C GLY A 123 0.70 -14.80 -5.90
N MET A 124 1.18 -14.18 -4.82
CA MET A 124 1.90 -12.92 -4.84
C MET A 124 3.26 -13.05 -5.53
N GLU A 125 4.01 -14.13 -5.30
CA GLU A 125 5.27 -14.42 -6.01
C GLU A 125 5.04 -14.53 -7.52
N LYS A 126 4.06 -15.34 -7.93
CA LYS A 126 3.67 -15.47 -9.36
C LYS A 126 3.22 -14.13 -9.94
N PHE A 127 2.41 -13.35 -9.22
CA PHE A 127 1.94 -12.04 -9.66
C PHE A 127 3.11 -11.06 -9.86
N CYS A 128 4.08 -11.05 -8.95
CA CYS A 128 5.30 -10.25 -9.05
C CYS A 128 6.14 -10.65 -10.29
N GLU A 129 6.30 -11.96 -10.53
CA GLU A 129 6.99 -12.50 -11.72
C GLU A 129 6.30 -12.03 -13.02
N ASP A 130 4.98 -12.22 -13.14
CA ASP A 130 4.21 -11.85 -14.34
C ASP A 130 4.29 -10.34 -14.66
N ILE A 131 4.20 -9.48 -13.65
CA ILE A 131 4.32 -8.01 -13.85
C ILE A 131 5.79 -7.55 -13.97
N GLY A 132 6.77 -8.41 -13.73
CA GLY A 132 8.20 -8.13 -13.90
C GLY A 132 8.79 -7.27 -12.78
N VAL A 133 8.38 -7.47 -11.52
CA VAL A 133 8.96 -6.80 -10.35
C VAL A 133 9.34 -7.81 -9.26
N GLU A 134 10.30 -7.45 -8.42
CA GLU A 134 10.61 -8.23 -7.22
C GLU A 134 9.55 -7.97 -6.12
N PRO A 135 9.21 -8.95 -5.26
CA PRO A 135 8.28 -8.73 -4.14
C PRO A 135 8.75 -7.63 -3.18
N GLU A 136 10.06 -7.49 -2.96
CA GLU A 136 10.69 -6.40 -2.18
C GLU A 136 10.79 -5.07 -2.95
N ASN A 137 10.07 -4.88 -4.06
CA ASN A 137 10.10 -3.63 -4.81
C ASN A 137 9.13 -2.58 -4.22
N ILE A 138 9.57 -1.32 -4.12
CA ILE A 138 8.75 -0.24 -3.53
C ILE A 138 7.42 -0.04 -4.26
N ILE A 139 7.35 -0.40 -5.54
CA ILE A 139 6.11 -0.33 -6.33
C ILE A 139 5.04 -1.28 -5.77
N MET A 140 5.42 -2.43 -5.22
CA MET A 140 4.47 -3.36 -4.59
C MET A 140 3.82 -2.75 -3.35
N LEU A 141 4.59 -1.99 -2.56
CA LEU A 141 4.05 -1.20 -1.43
C LEU A 141 3.10 -0.09 -1.92
N VAL A 142 3.44 0.62 -3.00
CA VAL A 142 2.54 1.64 -3.58
C VAL A 142 1.27 1.00 -4.16
N LEU A 143 1.39 -0.18 -4.77
CA LEU A 143 0.26 -0.93 -5.30
C LEU A 143 -0.67 -1.40 -4.19
N ALA A 144 -0.13 -2.02 -3.13
CA ALA A 144 -0.88 -2.41 -1.94
C ALA A 144 -1.61 -1.21 -1.31
N TRP A 145 -0.95 -0.05 -1.23
CA TRP A 145 -1.57 1.20 -0.80
C TRP A 145 -2.73 1.66 -1.71
N LYS A 146 -2.60 1.51 -3.03
CA LYS A 146 -3.69 1.82 -4.00
C LYS A 146 -4.85 0.82 -3.95
N LEU A 147 -4.60 -0.42 -3.54
CA LEU A 147 -5.62 -1.44 -3.25
C LEU A 147 -6.24 -1.27 -1.86
N GLU A 148 -5.66 -0.40 -1.01
CA GLU A 148 -6.01 -0.25 0.42
C GLU A 148 -5.86 -1.57 1.22
N ALA A 149 -4.93 -2.44 0.80
CA ALA A 149 -4.73 -3.76 1.39
C ALA A 149 -4.26 -3.64 2.86
N PRO A 150 -4.88 -4.32 3.83
CA PRO A 150 -4.54 -4.15 5.24
C PRO A 150 -3.39 -5.03 5.72
N ASN A 151 -3.02 -6.11 5.00
CA ASN A 151 -2.03 -7.09 5.45
C ASN A 151 -0.95 -7.33 4.38
N MET A 152 0.32 -7.30 4.77
CA MET A 152 1.44 -7.59 3.88
C MET A 152 1.43 -9.04 3.36
N GLY A 153 1.61 -9.20 2.05
CA GLY A 153 1.66 -10.51 1.38
C GLY A 153 0.31 -11.09 0.96
N PHE A 154 -0.81 -10.39 1.22
CA PHE A 154 -2.16 -10.85 0.89
C PHE A 154 -2.97 -9.76 0.18
N PHE A 155 -3.74 -10.15 -0.86
CA PHE A 155 -4.82 -9.32 -1.42
C PHE A 155 -6.15 -10.09 -1.43
N THR A 156 -7.19 -9.48 -0.88
CA THR A 156 -8.57 -9.98 -1.04
C THR A 156 -9.13 -9.62 -2.42
N LYS A 157 -10.18 -10.32 -2.83
CA LYS A 157 -10.94 -10.05 -4.04
C LYS A 157 -11.52 -8.64 -4.06
N GLU A 158 -12.03 -8.17 -2.93
CA GLU A 158 -12.59 -6.82 -2.76
C GLU A 158 -11.51 -5.73 -2.94
N GLU A 159 -10.36 -5.89 -2.29
CA GLU A 159 -9.18 -5.00 -2.44
C GLU A 159 -8.71 -4.94 -3.89
N TRP A 160 -8.52 -6.11 -4.51
CA TRP A 160 -8.07 -6.21 -5.90
C TRP A 160 -9.05 -5.53 -6.85
N ILE A 161 -10.33 -5.91 -6.83
CA ILE A 161 -11.33 -5.34 -7.76
C ILE A 161 -11.46 -3.82 -7.55
N LYS A 162 -11.49 -3.34 -6.30
CA LYS A 162 -11.56 -1.91 -5.99
C LYS A 162 -10.32 -1.16 -6.51
N GLY A 163 -9.12 -1.62 -6.15
CA GLY A 163 -7.86 -0.98 -6.50
C GLY A 163 -7.57 -1.01 -8.00
N MET A 164 -7.73 -2.17 -8.63
CA MET A 164 -7.50 -2.32 -10.07
C MET A 164 -8.53 -1.55 -10.92
N THR A 165 -9.80 -1.47 -10.48
CA THR A 165 -10.79 -0.56 -11.09
C THR A 165 -10.34 0.91 -10.96
N SER A 166 -9.86 1.33 -9.79
CA SER A 166 -9.35 2.70 -9.57
C SER A 166 -8.13 3.03 -10.45
N LEU A 167 -7.24 2.06 -10.66
CA LEU A 167 -6.08 2.18 -11.55
C LEU A 167 -6.43 2.06 -13.04
N GLN A 168 -7.64 1.61 -13.38
CA GLN A 168 -8.07 1.22 -14.72
C GLN A 168 -7.16 0.12 -15.33
N CYS A 169 -6.87 -0.91 -14.52
CA CYS A 169 -6.08 -2.08 -14.90
C CYS A 169 -6.95 -3.34 -14.82
N ASP A 170 -6.93 -4.22 -15.82
CA ASP A 170 -7.68 -5.48 -15.81
C ASP A 170 -6.84 -6.68 -16.30
N SER A 171 -5.53 -6.49 -16.41
CA SER A 171 -4.55 -7.42 -16.97
C SER A 171 -3.12 -7.00 -16.65
N THR A 172 -2.20 -7.97 -16.69
CA THR A 172 -0.75 -7.79 -16.48
C THR A 172 -0.18 -6.63 -17.31
N GLU A 173 -0.51 -6.55 -18.61
CA GLU A 173 0.00 -5.50 -19.51
C GLU A 173 -0.51 -4.11 -19.12
N SER A 174 -1.78 -4.01 -18.71
CA SER A 174 -2.38 -2.75 -18.28
C SER A 174 -1.74 -2.22 -16.99
N LEU A 175 -1.39 -3.10 -16.05
CA LEU A 175 -0.69 -2.73 -14.82
C LEU A 175 0.79 -2.43 -15.06
N GLN A 176 1.47 -3.20 -15.93
CA GLN A 176 2.83 -2.89 -16.38
C GLN A 176 2.91 -1.47 -16.97
N GLY A 177 1.94 -1.08 -17.79
CA GLY A 177 1.79 0.28 -18.31
C GLY A 177 1.51 1.37 -17.26
N LYS A 178 1.23 1.01 -16.00
CA LYS A 178 1.02 1.93 -14.87
C LYS A 178 2.17 1.95 -13.86
N LEU A 179 3.19 1.08 -13.97
CA LEU A 179 4.28 1.02 -12.99
C LEU A 179 4.99 2.37 -12.81
N ASP A 180 5.19 3.14 -13.89
CA ASP A 180 5.80 4.48 -13.81
C ASP A 180 4.89 5.52 -13.14
N TYR A 181 3.57 5.42 -13.30
CA TYR A 181 2.61 6.23 -12.56
C TYR A 181 2.60 5.88 -11.06
N LEU A 182 2.74 4.61 -10.71
CA LEU A 182 2.89 4.16 -9.32
C LEU A 182 4.21 4.70 -8.72
N ARG A 183 5.33 4.58 -9.43
CA ARG A 183 6.61 5.19 -9.06
C ARG A 183 6.47 6.70 -8.83
N SER A 184 5.77 7.42 -9.72
CA SER A 184 5.64 8.88 -9.62
C SER A 184 4.82 9.35 -8.42
N GLN A 185 4.02 8.48 -7.76
CA GLN A 185 3.31 8.83 -6.52
C GLN A 185 4.27 9.17 -5.38
N LEU A 186 5.47 8.59 -5.38
CA LEU A 186 6.50 8.77 -4.34
C LEU A 186 7.20 10.13 -4.41
N ASN A 187 7.04 10.86 -5.54
CA ASN A 187 7.64 12.19 -5.72
C ASN A 187 6.86 13.30 -5.00
N ASP A 188 5.59 13.07 -4.68
CA ASP A 188 4.79 14.00 -3.88
C ASP A 188 5.04 13.75 -2.38
N LEU A 189 5.48 14.78 -1.66
CA LEU A 189 5.90 14.67 -0.26
C LEU A 189 4.77 14.30 0.72
N ALA A 190 3.52 14.62 0.38
CA ALA A 190 2.33 14.32 1.17
C ALA A 190 1.81 12.91 0.87
N VAL A 191 1.76 12.52 -0.41
CA VAL A 191 1.44 11.15 -0.83
C VAL A 191 2.49 10.17 -0.29
N PHE A 192 3.79 10.50 -0.38
CA PHE A 192 4.85 9.72 0.26
C PHE A 192 4.66 9.61 1.77
N LYS A 193 4.31 10.71 2.48
CA LYS A 193 4.06 10.67 3.93
C LYS A 193 2.88 9.75 4.28
N ASN A 194 1.87 9.65 3.41
CA ASN A 194 0.76 8.73 3.58
C ASN A 194 1.16 7.27 3.31
N ILE A 195 1.90 6.98 2.23
CA ILE A 195 2.43 5.64 1.91
C ILE A 195 3.36 5.14 3.03
N TYR A 196 4.27 6.00 3.49
CA TYR A 196 5.19 5.70 4.59
C TYR A 196 4.45 5.38 5.90
N ARG A 197 3.38 6.10 6.22
CA ARG A 197 2.53 5.82 7.40
C ARG A 197 1.75 4.51 7.26
N TYR A 198 1.19 4.26 6.07
CA TYR A 198 0.51 3.03 5.72
C TYR A 198 1.42 1.80 5.85
N ALA A 199 2.68 1.90 5.41
CA ALA A 199 3.66 0.81 5.45
C ALA A 199 3.85 0.21 6.85
N PHE A 200 3.75 1.03 7.90
CA PHE A 200 3.80 0.55 9.29
C PHE A 200 2.63 -0.34 9.65
N ASP A 201 1.40 0.05 9.32
CA ASP A 201 0.22 -0.76 9.64
C ASP A 201 0.09 -1.98 8.72
N PHE A 202 0.56 -1.88 7.47
CA PHE A 202 0.58 -2.96 6.48
C PHE A 202 1.54 -4.10 6.85
N ALA A 203 2.74 -3.78 7.32
CA ALA A 203 3.80 -4.76 7.65
C ALA A 203 3.74 -5.30 9.09
N ARG A 204 2.78 -4.84 9.91
CA ARG A 204 2.64 -5.17 11.33
C ARG A 204 1.56 -6.24 11.51
N ASP A 205 1.88 -7.29 12.26
CA ASP A 205 0.89 -8.27 12.69
C ASP A 205 -0.27 -7.59 13.44
N LYS A 206 -1.51 -8.01 13.15
CA LYS A 206 -2.73 -7.35 13.64
C LYS A 206 -2.71 -7.11 15.16
N ASP A 207 -2.22 -8.09 15.92
CA ASP A 207 -2.21 -8.11 17.38
C ASP A 207 -0.99 -7.40 18.02
N GLN A 208 0.06 -7.10 17.23
CA GLN A 208 1.29 -6.46 17.72
C GLN A 208 1.22 -4.94 17.57
N ARG A 209 1.69 -4.16 18.55
CA ARG A 209 1.67 -2.66 18.47
C ARG A 209 2.93 -2.05 17.84
N SER A 210 3.81 -2.88 17.32
CA SER A 210 5.14 -2.53 16.81
C SER A 210 5.57 -3.52 15.74
N LEU A 211 6.41 -3.08 14.82
CA LEU A 211 7.15 -3.95 13.91
C LEU A 211 8.29 -4.62 14.68
N ASP A 212 8.66 -5.85 14.33
CA ASP A 212 9.97 -6.38 14.71
C ASP A 212 11.10 -5.59 14.00
N MET A 213 12.32 -5.64 14.53
CA MET A 213 13.42 -4.84 14.01
C MET A 213 13.89 -5.24 12.61
N ASP A 214 13.75 -6.50 12.20
CA ASP A 214 14.20 -6.96 10.89
C ASP A 214 13.23 -6.55 9.78
N THR A 215 11.92 -6.66 10.03
CA THR A 215 10.87 -6.08 9.16
C THR A 215 10.98 -4.56 9.12
N ALA A 216 11.18 -3.89 10.25
CA ALA A 216 11.32 -2.43 10.31
C ALA A 216 12.52 -1.94 9.48
N LYS A 217 13.71 -2.54 9.66
CA LYS A 217 14.90 -2.21 8.85
C LYS A 217 14.66 -2.40 7.35
N SER A 218 14.04 -3.52 6.98
CA SER A 218 13.77 -3.86 5.56
C SER A 218 12.81 -2.86 4.91
N MET A 219 11.72 -2.51 5.61
CA MET A 219 10.73 -1.55 5.13
C MET A 219 11.28 -0.10 5.11
N LEU A 220 12.14 0.28 6.06
CA LEU A 220 12.84 1.58 6.01
C LEU A 220 13.88 1.63 4.88
N ALA A 221 14.60 0.53 4.61
CA ALA A 221 15.53 0.45 3.48
C ALA A 221 14.81 0.62 2.14
N LEU A 222 13.60 0.07 2.04
CA LEU A 222 12.75 0.23 0.87
C LEU A 222 12.33 1.69 0.65
N LEU A 223 11.86 2.35 1.70
CA LEU A 223 11.28 3.70 1.65
C LEU A 223 12.31 4.84 1.62
N LEU A 224 13.37 4.75 2.44
CA LEU A 224 14.32 5.83 2.71
C LEU A 224 15.72 5.57 2.16
N GLY A 225 16.06 4.32 1.80
CA GLY A 225 17.44 3.92 1.47
C GLY A 225 18.05 4.56 0.22
N ARG A 226 17.24 5.24 -0.60
CA ARG A 226 17.71 6.04 -1.77
C ARG A 226 17.59 7.54 -1.58
N THR A 227 16.83 8.01 -0.60
CA THR A 227 16.39 9.40 -0.48
C THR A 227 16.96 10.11 0.75
N TRP A 228 17.29 9.37 1.82
CA TRP A 228 17.82 9.92 3.06
C TRP A 228 19.33 9.64 3.19
N PRO A 229 20.22 10.67 3.15
CA PRO A 229 21.67 10.48 3.16
C PRO A 229 22.22 9.75 4.39
N LEU A 230 21.58 9.88 5.55
CA LEU A 230 21.97 9.19 6.79
C LEU A 230 21.42 7.76 6.89
N PHE A 231 20.58 7.31 5.95
CA PHE A 231 20.00 5.97 6.04
C PHE A 231 21.04 4.84 6.19
N PRO A 232 22.17 4.81 5.45
CA PRO A 232 23.14 3.73 5.59
C PRO A 232 23.76 3.63 6.99
N VAL A 233 24.03 4.76 7.65
CA VAL A 233 24.56 4.78 9.02
C VAL A 233 23.47 4.53 10.06
N PHE A 234 22.24 4.99 9.82
CA PHE A 234 21.09 4.68 10.66
C PHE A 234 20.73 3.19 10.63
N HIS A 235 20.76 2.55 9.47
CA HIS A 235 20.57 1.11 9.33
C HIS A 235 21.65 0.34 10.10
N GLN A 236 22.92 0.75 9.98
CA GLN A 236 24.02 0.14 10.75
C GLN A 236 23.85 0.33 12.27
N PHE A 237 23.35 1.50 12.72
CA PHE A 237 22.99 1.73 14.11
C PHE A 237 21.89 0.75 14.56
N LEU A 238 20.80 0.62 13.81
CA LEU A 238 19.71 -0.31 14.14
C LEU A 238 20.20 -1.77 14.27
N GLU A 239 21.09 -2.22 13.38
CA GLU A 239 21.71 -3.55 13.44
C GLU A 239 22.54 -3.81 14.72
N GLN A 240 23.18 -2.77 15.26
CA GLN A 240 24.03 -2.85 16.46
C GLN A 240 23.27 -2.50 17.75
N SER A 241 22.07 -1.95 17.63
CA SER A 241 21.29 -1.43 18.75
C SER A 241 20.68 -2.53 19.63
N LYS A 242 20.29 -2.11 20.85
CA LYS A 242 19.52 -2.94 21.78
C LYS A 242 18.06 -3.15 21.37
N TYR A 243 17.53 -2.35 20.44
CA TYR A 243 16.12 -2.35 20.07
C TYR A 243 15.75 -3.64 19.30
N LYS A 244 14.64 -4.27 19.70
CA LYS A 244 14.11 -5.50 19.07
C LYS A 244 12.81 -5.27 18.30
N VAL A 245 12.17 -4.12 18.51
CA VAL A 245 10.95 -3.69 17.86
C VAL A 245 11.01 -2.19 17.58
N MET A 246 10.24 -1.72 16.59
CA MET A 246 10.00 -0.30 16.34
C MET A 246 8.50 0.00 16.48
N ASN A 247 8.15 0.91 17.37
CA ASN A 247 6.77 1.33 17.59
C ASN A 247 6.33 2.40 16.59
N LYS A 248 5.02 2.71 16.58
CA LYS A 248 4.42 3.65 15.61
C LYS A 248 4.97 5.07 15.71
N ASP A 249 5.24 5.54 16.92
CA ASP A 249 5.77 6.87 17.16
C ASP A 249 7.22 7.01 16.68
N GLN A 250 8.07 6.02 17.00
CA GLN A 250 9.44 5.91 16.48
C GLN A 250 9.44 5.89 14.94
N TRP A 251 8.60 5.04 14.32
CA TRP A 251 8.46 4.99 12.86
C TRP A 251 8.12 6.36 12.27
N TYR A 252 7.18 7.08 12.86
CA TYR A 252 6.70 8.36 12.36
C TYR A 252 7.76 9.46 12.50
N ASN A 253 8.50 9.46 13.61
CA ASN A 253 9.59 10.40 13.86
C ASN A 253 10.83 10.13 13.00
N VAL A 254 11.13 8.88 12.61
CA VAL A 254 12.22 8.59 11.65
C VAL A 254 12.01 9.33 10.31
N LEU A 255 10.77 9.40 9.80
CA LEU A 255 10.49 10.20 8.59
C LEU A 255 10.66 11.70 8.83
N GLU A 256 10.20 12.20 9.98
CA GLU A 256 10.31 13.63 10.28
C GLU A 256 11.78 14.04 10.43
N PHE A 257 12.56 13.29 11.22
CA PHE A 257 14.02 13.44 11.37
C PHE A 257 14.72 13.42 10.01
N SER A 258 14.36 12.47 9.12
CA SER A 258 14.97 12.36 7.79
C SER A 258 14.75 13.58 6.88
N ARG A 259 13.78 14.45 7.24
CA ARG A 259 13.38 15.65 6.49
C ARG A 259 13.81 16.95 7.18
N THR A 260 13.97 16.96 8.50
CA THR A 260 14.25 18.18 9.28
C THR A 260 15.68 18.26 9.82
N VAL A 261 16.34 17.13 10.07
CA VAL A 261 17.72 17.09 10.59
C VAL A 261 18.72 17.01 9.45
N HIS A 262 19.72 17.87 9.49
CA HIS A 262 20.79 17.94 8.50
C HIS A 262 21.68 16.69 8.53
N ALA A 263 22.31 16.36 7.39
CA ALA A 263 23.18 15.19 7.27
C ALA A 263 24.47 15.28 8.12
N ASP A 264 24.85 16.48 8.57
CA ASP A 264 25.95 16.73 9.50
C ASP A 264 25.52 16.79 10.98
N LEU A 265 24.21 16.60 11.26
CA LEU A 265 23.59 16.68 12.58
C LEU A 265 23.73 18.06 13.27
N SER A 266 24.11 19.10 12.52
CA SER A 266 24.41 20.45 13.04
C SER A 266 23.22 21.17 13.68
N ASN A 267 22.00 20.85 13.24
CA ASN A 267 20.75 21.43 13.72
C ASN A 267 19.95 20.48 14.62
N TYR A 268 20.57 19.41 15.14
CA TYR A 268 19.91 18.54 16.10
C TYR A 268 19.76 19.23 17.46
N ASP A 269 18.56 19.17 18.02
CA ASP A 269 18.22 19.70 19.34
C ASP A 269 18.15 18.54 20.35
N GLU A 270 19.10 18.51 21.28
CA GLU A 270 19.22 17.46 22.32
C GLU A 270 18.20 17.64 23.46
N ASP A 271 17.61 18.83 23.60
CA ASP A 271 16.47 19.09 24.49
C ASP A 271 15.11 18.89 23.75
N GLY A 272 15.16 18.44 22.49
CA GLY A 272 13.99 18.22 21.64
C GLY A 272 13.14 17.02 22.08
N ALA A 273 11.85 17.02 21.69
CA ALA A 273 10.91 15.94 21.98
C ALA A 273 11.05 14.72 21.03
N TRP A 274 12.28 14.34 20.69
CA TRP A 274 12.55 13.17 19.85
C TRP A 274 12.40 11.87 20.66
N PRO A 275 12.06 10.73 20.01
CA PRO A 275 12.15 9.44 20.66
C PRO A 275 13.62 9.09 20.94
N VAL A 276 13.90 8.55 22.13
CA VAL A 276 15.24 8.12 22.61
C VAL A 276 16.06 7.30 21.60
N LEU A 277 15.40 6.57 20.69
CA LEU A 277 16.06 5.84 19.60
C LEU A 277 16.85 6.75 18.65
N LEU A 278 16.34 7.97 18.40
CA LEU A 278 16.99 8.98 17.56
C LEU A 278 18.07 9.75 18.33
N ASP A 279 17.89 10.01 19.63
CA ASP A 279 18.94 10.56 20.50
C ASP A 279 20.16 9.62 20.54
N GLU A 280 19.93 8.34 20.84
CA GLU A 280 20.98 7.30 20.86
C GLU A 280 21.66 7.14 19.49
N PHE A 281 20.93 7.34 18.39
CA PHE A 281 21.52 7.36 17.05
C PHE A 281 22.45 8.57 16.84
N VAL A 282 22.01 9.76 17.24
CA VAL A 282 22.81 10.99 17.11
C VAL A 282 24.07 10.92 17.97
N GLU A 283 23.95 10.46 19.22
CA GLU A 283 25.10 10.24 20.12
C GLU A 283 26.10 9.25 19.50
N TRP A 284 25.61 8.08 19.05
CA TRP A 284 26.44 7.05 18.42
C TRP A 284 27.14 7.54 17.14
N GLN A 285 26.45 8.34 16.31
CA GLN A 285 27.02 8.87 15.09
C GLN A 285 28.02 10.01 15.38
N LYS A 286 27.76 10.90 16.34
CA LYS A 286 28.72 11.92 16.80
C LYS A 286 29.99 11.27 17.34
N ALA A 287 29.87 10.26 18.20
CA ALA A 287 31.01 9.52 18.76
C ALA A 287 31.87 8.81 17.70
N ARG A 288 31.27 8.40 16.57
CA ARG A 288 31.99 7.83 15.42
C ARG A 288 32.68 8.85 14.52
N LEU A 289 32.27 10.12 14.58
CA LEU A 289 32.87 11.22 13.82
C LEU A 289 33.99 11.93 14.60
N SER A 290 34.08 11.72 15.91
CA SER A 290 35.15 12.23 16.77
C SER A 290 36.35 11.29 16.93
N LEU A 291 36.37 10.17 16.20
CA LEU A 291 37.42 9.14 16.16
C LEU A 291 38.12 9.11 14.79
#